data_AF-A0A7X8DJ93-F1
#
_entry.id   AF-A0A7X8DJ93-F1
#
_cell.length_a   1.000
_cell.length_b   1.000
_cell.length_c   1.000
_cell.angle_alpha   90.00
_cell.angle_beta   90.00
_cell.angle_gamma   90.00
#
_symmetry.space_group_name_H-M   'P 1'
#
loop_
_entity.id
_entity.type
_entity.pdbx_description
1 polymer ?
#
loop_
_entity_poly.entity_id
_entity_poly.type
_entity_poly.pdbx_seq_one_letter_code
_entity_poly.pdbx_strand_id
1 'polypeptide(L)'
;MDMSDFLIIGYNLLPSVLFFTGLAALILGWVPRLGKVIYIYLTYSFFLNYFKEMLNLPQVLLRTTPQHWIPNMPMEAFDTGSFIIMTGTSIILMIIGYLGYSRRDMIEGA
;
A
#
# COMPACT_ATOMS: atom_id res chain seq x y z
N MET A 1 18.01 -1.59 21.20
CA MET A 1 17.45 -1.22 19.90
C MET A 1 18.12 0.07 19.54
N ASP A 2 19.07 0.00 18.63
CA ASP A 2 19.89 1.15 18.27
C ASP A 2 19.12 2.03 17.27
N MET A 3 19.56 3.27 17.08
CA MET A 3 18.93 4.18 16.13
C MET A 3 18.88 3.58 14.71
N SER A 4 19.90 2.82 14.31
CA SER A 4 19.95 2.10 13.04
C SER A 4 18.80 1.11 12.89
N ASP A 5 18.48 0.34 13.95
CA ASP A 5 17.43 -0.66 13.91
C ASP A 5 16.06 0.00 13.73
N PHE A 6 15.84 1.12 14.44
CA PHE A 6 14.63 1.91 14.30
C PHE A 6 14.44 2.42 12.86
N LEU A 7 15.51 2.95 12.24
CA LEU A 7 15.45 3.43 10.87
C LEU A 7 15.21 2.30 9.86
N ILE A 8 15.81 1.13 10.05
CA ILE A 8 15.60 -0.04 9.18
C ILE A 8 14.14 -0.53 9.25
N ILE A 9 13.59 -0.61 10.46
CA ILE A 9 12.18 -1.02 10.64
C ILE A 9 11.23 0.01 10.04
N GLY A 10 11.51 1.31 10.22
CA GLY A 10 10.75 2.37 9.57
C GLY A 10 10.83 2.29 8.04
N TYR A 11 12.01 2.01 7.49
CA TYR A 11 12.23 1.86 6.05
C TYR A 11 11.44 0.68 5.47
N ASN A 12 11.33 -0.43 6.21
CA ASN A 12 10.55 -1.60 5.80
C ASN A 12 9.05 -1.29 5.58
N LEU A 13 8.52 -0.22 6.17
CA LEU A 13 7.13 0.21 5.98
C LEU A 13 6.92 1.04 4.69
N LEU A 14 8.00 1.54 4.09
CA LEU A 14 7.95 2.42 2.92
C LEU A 14 7.14 1.84 1.74
N PRO A 15 7.31 0.56 1.35
CA PRO A 15 6.55 -0.01 0.23
C PRO A 15 5.04 -0.01 0.48
N SER A 16 4.59 -0.14 1.74
CA SER A 16 3.16 -0.10 2.08
C SER A 16 2.57 1.28 1.86
N VAL A 17 3.29 2.31 2.30
CA VAL A 17 2.89 3.71 2.09
C VAL A 17 2.84 4.04 0.61
N LEU A 18 3.87 3.61 -0.15
CA LEU A 18 3.90 3.77 -1.60
C LEU A 18 2.74 3.02 -2.27
N PHE A 19 2.37 1.83 -1.79
CA PHE A 19 1.26 1.06 -2.36
C PHE A 19 -0.07 1.79 -2.23
N PHE A 20 -0.42 2.28 -1.03
CA PHE A 20 -1.64 3.07 -0.85
C PHE A 20 -1.61 4.37 -1.66
N THR A 21 -0.44 5.00 -1.78
CA THR A 21 -0.26 6.21 -2.60
C THR A 21 -0.45 5.91 -4.09
N GLY A 22 0.10 4.81 -4.59
CA GLY A 22 -0.07 4.37 -5.98
C GLY A 22 -1.50 3.95 -6.27
N LEU A 23 -2.16 3.24 -5.35
CA LEU A 23 -3.57 2.92 -5.46
C LEU A 23 -4.43 4.19 -5.47
N ALA A 24 -4.08 5.18 -4.65
CA ALA A 24 -4.76 6.47 -4.65
C ALA A 24 -4.58 7.21 -5.97
N ALA A 25 -3.36 7.29 -6.49
CA ALA A 25 -3.05 7.87 -7.78
C ALA A 25 -3.83 7.15 -8.90
N LEU A 26 -3.91 5.82 -8.87
CA LEU A 26 -4.69 5.04 -9.84
C LEU A 26 -6.17 5.42 -9.82
N ILE A 27 -6.80 5.37 -8.65
CA ILE A 27 -8.23 5.63 -8.51
C ILE A 27 -8.55 7.09 -8.84
N LEU A 28 -7.79 8.04 -8.32
CA LEU A 28 -8.02 9.46 -8.58
C LEU A 28 -7.74 9.83 -10.05
N GLY A 29 -6.73 9.19 -10.65
CA GLY A 29 -6.38 9.38 -12.04
C GLY A 29 -7.48 8.93 -13.00
N TRP A 30 -8.13 7.80 -12.74
CA TRP A 30 -9.15 7.26 -13.67
C TRP A 30 -10.59 7.56 -13.28
N VAL A 31 -10.93 7.43 -11.99
CA VAL A 31 -12.30 7.55 -11.46
C VAL A 31 -12.28 8.33 -10.14
N PRO A 32 -12.13 9.67 -10.17
CA PRO A 32 -11.92 10.50 -8.98
C PRO A 32 -13.09 10.44 -7.99
N ARG A 33 -14.30 10.16 -8.50
CA ARG A 33 -15.52 9.98 -7.68
C ARG A 33 -15.37 8.84 -6.67
N LEU A 34 -14.51 7.86 -6.93
CA LEU A 34 -14.24 6.74 -6.04
C LEU A 34 -13.08 7.00 -5.07
N GLY A 35 -12.52 8.23 -5.00
CA GLY A 35 -11.41 8.53 -4.09
C GLY A 35 -11.68 8.17 -2.63
N LYS A 36 -12.93 8.27 -2.16
CA LYS A 36 -13.31 7.87 -0.79
C LYS A 36 -13.14 6.38 -0.52
N VAL A 37 -13.19 5.53 -1.55
CA VAL A 37 -13.04 4.08 -1.44
C VAL A 37 -11.62 3.71 -0.98
N ILE A 38 -10.61 4.52 -1.31
CA ILE A 38 -9.23 4.30 -0.85
C ILE A 38 -9.17 4.29 0.67
N TYR A 39 -9.86 5.23 1.34
CA TYR A 39 -9.91 5.29 2.80
C TYR A 39 -10.64 4.09 3.39
N ILE A 40 -11.70 3.61 2.74
CA ILE A 40 -12.39 2.38 3.17
C ILE A 40 -11.41 1.19 3.15
N TYR A 41 -10.64 1.04 2.07
CA TYR A 41 -9.65 -0.03 1.96
C TYR A 41 -8.48 0.13 2.95
N LEU A 42 -8.03 1.36 3.19
CA LEU A 42 -7.02 1.68 4.21
C LEU A 42 -7.51 1.29 5.60
N THR A 43 -8.72 1.73 5.97
CA THR A 43 -9.34 1.41 7.26
C THR A 43 -9.54 -0.10 7.39
N TYR A 44 -10.08 -0.77 6.37
CA TYR A 44 -10.21 -2.23 6.34
C TYR A 44 -8.86 -2.93 6.59
N SER A 45 -7.81 -2.52 5.86
CA SER A 45 -6.48 -3.11 6.00
C SER A 45 -5.90 -2.88 7.40
N PHE A 46 -6.08 -1.69 7.96
CA PHE A 46 -5.70 -1.38 9.33
C PHE A 46 -6.43 -2.27 10.34
N PHE A 47 -7.76 -2.39 10.23
CA PHE A 47 -8.57 -3.23 11.12
C PHE A 47 -8.12 -4.69 11.08
N LEU A 48 -7.95 -5.26 9.88
CA LEU A 48 -7.52 -6.64 9.77
C LEU A 48 -6.13 -6.86 10.38
N ASN A 49 -5.17 -5.97 10.15
CA ASN A 49 -3.82 -6.15 10.68
C ASN A 49 -3.75 -5.92 12.19
N TYR A 50 -4.46 -4.92 12.72
CA TYR A 50 -4.47 -4.60 14.14
C TYR A 50 -5.19 -5.66 14.97
N PHE A 51 -6.35 -6.14 14.49
CA PHE A 51 -7.18 -7.10 15.23
C PHE A 51 -6.95 -8.57 14.84
N LYS A 52 -5.91 -8.89 14.04
CA LYS A 52 -5.67 -10.24 13.51
C LYS A 52 -5.65 -11.32 14.61
N GLU A 53 -4.96 -11.04 15.71
CA GLU A 53 -4.81 -11.98 16.83
C GLU A 53 -6.05 -11.99 17.72
N MET A 54 -6.66 -10.83 17.97
CA MET A 54 -7.86 -10.72 18.82
C MET A 54 -9.07 -11.44 18.21
N LEU A 55 -9.20 -11.40 16.88
CA LEU A 55 -10.33 -11.97 16.15
C LEU A 55 -10.02 -13.35 15.53
N ASN A 56 -8.81 -13.89 15.72
CA ASN A 56 -8.34 -15.13 15.08
C ASN A 56 -8.67 -15.17 13.58
N LEU A 57 -8.33 -14.09 12.85
CA LEU A 57 -8.73 -13.93 11.45
C LEU A 57 -8.10 -14.99 10.54
N PRO A 58 -8.84 -15.56 9.58
CA PRO A 58 -8.29 -16.51 8.62
C PRO A 58 -7.23 -15.85 7.72
N GLN A 59 -6.20 -16.61 7.37
CA GLN A 59 -5.08 -16.13 6.54
C GLN A 59 -5.52 -15.57 5.19
N VAL A 60 -6.62 -16.10 4.61
CA VAL A 60 -7.17 -15.63 3.34
C VAL A 60 -7.55 -14.15 3.41
N LEU A 61 -8.11 -13.69 4.55
CA LEU A 61 -8.43 -12.28 4.75
C LEU A 61 -7.16 -11.44 4.87
N LEU A 62 -6.17 -11.89 5.63
CA LEU A 62 -4.91 -11.15 5.82
C LEU A 62 -4.13 -10.97 4.51
N ARG A 63 -4.15 -11.98 3.63
CA ARG A 63 -3.53 -11.91 2.29
C ARG A 63 -4.08 -10.81 1.39
N THR A 64 -5.28 -10.30 1.69
CA THR A 64 -5.86 -9.15 0.96
C THR A 64 -5.24 -7.81 1.34
N THR A 65 -4.50 -7.75 2.45
CA THR A 65 -3.87 -6.53 2.94
C THR A 65 -2.42 -6.43 2.46
N PRO A 66 -1.95 -5.25 2.03
CA PRO A 66 -0.58 -5.08 1.57
C PRO A 66 0.45 -5.33 2.68
N GLN A 67 0.09 -5.05 3.93
CA GLN A 67 0.98 -5.24 5.08
C GLN A 67 1.31 -6.72 5.34
N HIS A 68 0.43 -7.67 4.99
CA HIS A 68 0.71 -9.10 5.16
C HIS A 68 1.90 -9.58 4.29
N TRP A 69 2.20 -8.87 3.21
CA TRP A 69 3.29 -9.20 2.30
C TRP A 69 4.63 -8.58 2.73
N ILE A 70 4.64 -7.73 3.76
CA ILE A 70 5.87 -7.14 4.30
C ILE A 70 6.25 -7.92 5.56
N PRO A 71 7.55 -8.24 5.75
CA PRO A 71 8.00 -8.95 6.95
C PRO A 71 7.74 -8.14 8.21
N ASN A 72 7.28 -8.81 9.28
CA ASN A 72 7.01 -8.20 10.57
C ASN A 72 8.31 -7.97 11.36
N MET A 73 9.08 -6.95 11.00
CA MET A 73 10.31 -6.62 11.73
C MET A 73 10.02 -6.06 13.14
N PRO A 74 10.84 -6.37 14.16
CA PRO A 74 12.08 -7.15 14.10
C PRO A 74 11.88 -8.66 14.32
N MET A 75 10.64 -9.16 14.36
CA MET A 75 10.37 -10.59 14.59
C MET A 75 10.74 -11.45 13.39
N GLU A 76 10.61 -10.90 12.19
CA GLU A 76 11.03 -11.49 10.93
C GLU A 76 12.23 -10.72 10.36
N ALA A 77 13.12 -11.44 9.67
CA ALA A 77 14.25 -10.82 8.98
C ALA A 77 13.77 -9.99 7.79
N PHE A 78 14.56 -8.98 7.42
CA PHE A 78 14.27 -8.16 6.24
C PHE A 78 14.24 -9.03 4.99
N ASP A 79 13.16 -8.92 4.21
CA ASP A 79 13.01 -9.61 2.93
C ASP A 79 13.06 -8.61 1.78
N THR A 80 14.23 -8.55 1.15
CA THR A 80 14.48 -7.70 -0.02
C THR A 80 13.56 -8.06 -1.19
N GLY A 81 13.15 -9.33 -1.33
CA GLY A 81 12.28 -9.78 -2.42
C GLY A 81 10.90 -9.13 -2.34
N SER A 82 10.23 -9.29 -1.21
CA SER A 82 8.92 -8.68 -0.96
C SER A 82 8.97 -7.15 -1.03
N PHE A 83 10.03 -6.54 -0.51
CA PHE A 83 10.24 -5.08 -0.58
C PHE A 83 10.28 -4.57 -2.03
N ILE A 84 11.08 -5.21 -2.89
CA ILE A 84 11.24 -4.81 -4.30
C ILE A 84 9.93 -5.03 -5.07
N ILE A 85 9.29 -6.19 -4.89
CA ILE A 85 8.04 -6.51 -5.60
C ILE A 85 6.97 -5.47 -5.27
N MET A 86 6.77 -5.18 -3.99
CA MET A 86 5.73 -4.27 -3.54
C MET A 86 6.00 -2.82 -3.94
N THR A 87 7.27 -2.39 -3.89
CA THR A 87 7.69 -1.09 -4.40
C THR A 87 7.47 -0.99 -5.92
N GLY A 88 7.83 -2.01 -6.68
CA GLY A 88 7.61 -2.09 -8.12
C GLY A 88 6.13 -2.01 -8.47
N THR A 89 5.27 -2.77 -7.78
CA THR A 89 3.80 -2.68 -7.94
C THR A 89 3.29 -1.26 -7.64
N SER A 90 3.79 -0.64 -6.58
CA SER A 90 3.40 0.72 -6.20
C SER A 90 3.74 1.74 -7.29
N ILE A 91 4.95 1.66 -7.86
CA ILE A 91 5.40 2.53 -8.96
C ILE A 91 4.53 2.31 -10.20
N ILE A 92 4.23 1.05 -10.55
CA ILE A 92 3.34 0.72 -11.67
C ILE A 92 1.95 1.36 -11.47
N LEU A 93 1.37 1.23 -10.29
CA LEU A 93 0.07 1.85 -9.96
C LEU A 93 0.13 3.38 -10.11
N MET A 94 1.19 4.02 -9.62
CA MET A 94 1.40 5.47 -9.77
C MET A 94 1.48 5.88 -11.24
N ILE A 95 2.26 5.17 -12.06
CA ILE A 95 2.40 5.47 -13.51
C ILE A 95 1.05 5.33 -14.21
N ILE A 96 0.31 4.25 -13.96
CA ILE A 96 -1.01 4.05 -14.57
C ILE A 96 -1.99 5.15 -14.11
N GLY A 97 -1.95 5.53 -12.83
CA GLY A 97 -2.74 6.63 -12.29
C GLY A 97 -2.41 7.97 -12.94
N TYR A 98 -1.13 8.28 -13.09
CA TYR A 98 -0.65 9.48 -13.79
C TYR A 98 -1.15 9.54 -15.23
N LEU A 99 -1.08 8.42 -15.98
CA LEU A 99 -1.59 8.36 -17.35
C LEU A 99 -3.10 8.60 -17.41
N GLY A 100 -3.87 8.07 -16.46
CA GLY A 100 -5.30 8.33 -16.35
C GLY A 100 -5.60 9.80 -16.07
N TYR A 101 -4.86 10.39 -15.13
CA TYR A 101 -4.97 11.81 -14.79
C TYR A 101 -4.68 12.70 -15.99
N SER A 102 -3.56 12.48 -16.68
CA SER A 102 -3.16 13.24 -17.86
C SER A 102 -4.19 13.15 -18.99
N ARG A 103 -4.79 11.98 -19.22
CA ARG A 103 -5.85 11.82 -20.21
C ARG A 103 -7.11 12.62 -19.87
N ARG A 104 -7.49 12.68 -18.60
CA ARG A 104 -8.69 13.43 -18.16
C ARG A 104 -8.46 14.94 -18.23
N ASP A 105 -7.28 15.39 -17.83
CA ASP A 105 -6.90 16.80 -17.86
C ASP A 105 -6.93 17.36 -19.30
N MET A 106 -6.45 16.56 -20.27
CA MET A 106 -6.54 16.92 -21.69
C MET A 106 -7.98 17.03 -22.23
N ILE A 107 -8.96 16.36 -21.62
CA ILE A 107 -10.36 16.40 -22.06
C ILE A 107 -11.10 17.59 -21.42
N GLU A 108 -10.77 17.95 -20.17
CA GLU A 108 -11.38 19.10 -19.49
C GLU A 108 -10.82 20.46 -19.97
N GLY A 109 -9.63 20.48 -20.58
CA GLY A 109 -8.99 21.69 -21.12
C GLY A 109 -9.27 22.02 -22.60
N ALA A 110 -10.11 21.24 -23.30
CA ALA A 110 -10.49 21.44 -24.71
C ALA A 110 -11.92 21.98 -24.84
#